data_AF-A0A2H0SJA4-F1
#
_entry.id   AF-A0A2H0SJA4-F1
#
_cell.length_a   1.000
_cell.length_b   1.000
_cell.length_c   1.000
_cell.angle_alpha   90.00
_cell.angle_beta   90.00
_cell.angle_gamma   90.00
#
_symmetry.space_group_name_H-M   'P 1'
#
loop_
_entity.id
_entity.type
_entity.pdbx_description
1 polymer ?
#
loop_
_entity_poly.entity_id
_entity_poly.type
_entity_poly.pdbx_seq_one_letter_code
_entity_poly.pdbx_strand_id
1 'polypeptide(L)' 'YLTPPMAGVARNEPIFVKYVAQEIAKIKKLSYEEVTIQTTKNAQVLFNI' A
#
# COMPACT_ATOMS: atom_id res chain seq x y z
N TYR A 1 -6.39 2.79 11.30
CA TYR A 1 -5.06 2.18 11.51
C TYR A 1 -4.96 0.91 10.66
N LEU A 2 -4.05 0.88 9.68
CA LEU A 2 -3.79 -0.23 8.75
C LEU A 2 -2.51 -0.98 9.18
N THR A 3 -2.55 -1.61 10.35
CA THR A 3 -1.37 -2.33 10.86
C THR A 3 -1.40 -3.78 10.35
N PRO A 4 -0.35 -4.27 9.65
CA PRO A 4 -0.29 -5.65 9.18
C PRO A 4 -0.31 -6.65 10.34
N PRO A 5 -0.95 -7.82 10.20
CA PRO A 5 -1.01 -8.83 11.26
C PRO A 5 0.36 -9.40 11.66
N MET A 6 1.37 -9.30 10.79
CA MET A 6 2.74 -9.75 11.08
C MET A 6 3.54 -8.80 11.99
N ALA A 7 3.05 -7.59 12.27
CA ALA A 7 3.79 -6.56 13.01
C ALA A 7 3.46 -6.50 14.51
N GLY A 8 2.40 -7.15 15.01
CA GLY A 8 2.01 -6.99 16.43
C GLY A 8 1.89 -5.52 16.86
N VAL A 9 2.45 -5.15 18.03
CA VAL A 9 2.57 -3.76 18.56
C VAL A 9 3.83 -3.05 18.03
N ALA A 10 4.42 -3.51 16.93
CA ALA A 10 5.60 -2.88 16.35
C ALA A 10 5.22 -1.65 15.51
N ARG A 11 6.15 -0.70 15.45
CA ARG A 11 6.04 0.53 14.64
C ARG A 11 5.75 0.16 13.19
N ASN A 12 4.78 0.83 12.57
CA ASN A 12 4.55 0.69 11.14
C ASN A 12 5.74 1.29 10.38
N GLU A 13 6.54 0.43 9.76
CA GLU A 13 7.65 0.80 8.90
C GLU A 13 7.22 0.94 7.43
N PRO A 14 7.91 1.77 6.63
CA PRO A 14 7.61 1.96 5.21
C PRO A 14 7.59 0.67 4.40
N ILE A 15 8.34 -0.35 4.83
CA ILE A 15 8.40 -1.66 4.16
C ILE A 15 7.03 -2.36 4.13
N PHE A 16 6.13 -2.06 5.08
CA PHE A 16 4.80 -2.63 5.13
C PHE A 16 3.84 -2.06 4.08
N VAL A 17 4.20 -0.96 3.41
CA VAL A 17 3.39 -0.42 2.30
C VAL A 17 3.24 -1.45 1.18
N LYS A 18 4.27 -2.30 0.94
CA LYS A 18 4.20 -3.41 -0.01
C LYS A 18 3.11 -4.42 0.38
N TYR A 19 3.04 -4.80 1.65
CA TYR A 19 2.03 -5.73 2.14
C TYR A 19 0.62 -5.13 1.98
N VAL A 20 0.44 -3.87 2.36
CA VAL A 20 -0.84 -3.17 2.21
C VAL A 20 -1.28 -3.10 0.74
N ALA A 21 -0.36 -2.79 -0.18
CA ALA A 21 -0.66 -2.79 -1.62
C ALA A 21 -1.04 -4.18 -2.15
N GLN A 22 -0.41 -5.26 -1.65
CA GLN A 22 -0.79 -6.63 -1.99
C GLN A 22 -2.20 -6.99 -1.48
N GLU A 23 -2.55 -6.61 -0.27
CA GLU A 23 -3.89 -6.85 0.28
C GLU A 23 -4.96 -6.04 -0.48
N ILE A 24 -4.67 -4.79 -0.85
CA ILE A 24 -5.55 -3.98 -1.70
C ILE A 24 -5.77 -4.64 -3.06
N ALA A 25 -4.71 -5.16 -3.68
CA ALA A 25 -4.78 -5.86 -4.96
C ALA A 25 -5.71 -7.09 -4.88
N LYS A 26 -5.59 -7.90 -3.82
CA LYS A 26 -6.48 -9.05 -3.56
C LYS A 26 -7.95 -8.62 -3.42
N ILE A 27 -8.22 -7.59 -2.61
CA ILE A 27 -9.58 -7.11 -2.36
C ILE A 27 -10.20 -6.56 -3.64
N LYS A 28 -9.42 -5.82 -4.44
CA LYS A 28 -9.89 -5.18 -5.68
C LYS A 28 -9.84 -6.07 -6.91
N LYS A 29 -9.33 -7.30 -6.80
CA LYS A 29 -9.04 -8.20 -7.94
C LYS A 29 -8.21 -7.52 -9.04
N LEU A 30 -7.28 -6.67 -8.63
CA LEU A 30 -6.32 -6.00 -9.51
C LEU A 30 -4.95 -6.65 -9.35
N SER A 31 -4.06 -6.45 -10.32
CA SER A 31 -2.67 -6.85 -10.14
C SER A 31 -1.97 -5.91 -9.14
N TYR A 32 -0.96 -6.43 -8.46
CA TYR A 32 -0.12 -5.61 -7.57
C TYR A 32 0.48 -4.42 -8.31
N GLU A 33 0.93 -4.65 -9.55
CA GLU A 33 1.54 -3.64 -10.41
C GLU A 33 0.56 -2.49 -10.71
N GLU A 34 -0.67 -2.81 -11.12
CA GLU A 34 -1.73 -1.83 -11.38
C GLU A 34 -2.03 -0.98 -10.14
N VAL A 35 -2.13 -1.62 -8.97
CA VAL A 35 -2.34 -0.91 -7.70
C VAL A 35 -1.18 0.05 -7.45
N THR A 36 0.07 -0.39 -7.57
CA THR A 36 1.24 0.46 -7.30
C THR A 36 1.33 1.64 -8.24
N ILE A 37 1.08 1.45 -9.55
CA ILE A 37 1.11 2.52 -10.55
C ILE A 37 0.05 3.58 -10.22
N GLN A 38 -1.19 3.14 -9.99
CA GLN A 38 -2.30 4.04 -9.67
C GLN A 38 -2.05 4.79 -8.36
N THR A 39 -1.60 4.11 -7.31
CA THR A 39 -1.31 4.76 -6.02
C THR A 39 -0.15 5.74 -6.11
N THR A 40 0.89 5.43 -6.91
CA THR A 40 2.05 6.31 -7.10
C THR A 40 1.64 7.57 -7.85
N LYS A 41 0.90 7.43 -8.94
CA LYS A 41 0.37 8.57 -9.71
C LYS A 41 -0.51 9.46 -8.84
N ASN A 42 -1.39 8.85 -8.03
CA ASN A 42 -2.26 9.60 -7.12
C ASN A 42 -1.46 10.32 -6.04
N ALA A 43 -0.42 9.70 -5.49
CA ALA A 43 0.46 10.34 -4.51
C ALA A 43 1.22 11.52 -5.12
N GLN A 44 1.75 11.39 -6.35
CA GLN A 44 2.40 12.49 -7.07
C GLN A 44 1.49 13.70 -7.24
N VAL A 45 0.25 13.47 -7.69
CA VAL A 45 -0.75 14.53 -7.82
C VAL A 45 -1.12 15.14 -6.47
N LEU A 46 -1.30 14.31 -5.44
CA LEU A 46 -1.72 14.77 -4.11
C LEU A 46 -0.65 15.61 -3.41
N PHE A 47 0.62 15.20 -3.51
CA PHE A 47 1.75 15.89 -2.89
C PHE A 47 2.43 16.90 -3.81
N ASN A 48 1.94 17.01 -5.06
CA ASN A 48 2.45 17.92 -6.09
C ASN A 48 3.97 17.79 -6.30
N ILE A 49 4.42 16.53 -6.40
CA ILE A 49 5.81 16.09 -6.60
C ILE A 49 6.03 15.48 -7.98
#